data_AF-A0A1Q2LGZ0-F1
#
_entry.id   AF-A0A1Q2LGZ0-F1
#
_cell.length_a   1.000
_cell.length_b   1.000
_cell.length_c   1.000
_cell.angle_alpha   90.00
_cell.angle_beta   90.00
_cell.angle_gamma   90.00
#
_symmetry.space_group_name_H-M   'P 1'
#
loop_
_entity.id
_entity.type
_entity.pdbx_description
1 polymer ?
#
loop_
_entity_poly.entity_id
_entity_poly.type
_entity_poly.pdbx_seq_one_letter_code
_entity_poly.pdbx_strand_id
1 'polypeptide(L)'
;MAKNIQTHNAKAELVKKFLDYANIADSSYALLHYIKQNAKDEKEVKADSLTFGDKLEHDIEVLGLDNKPTIKPKGTNTAYACAIEARFNADKVIRQEKDRCIPAINTCFGKKDITLHNDITKVGLHDTLSKRTIAFTNRFRILAHQENTSSGFSATLFEDTEDNNQKIFAIRGTEFPSGFFDDVLDSDANLVLSSLPSNQYIDMLKFYCACIDEKHVTESTPLIIVGHSLGGCLAQLFTLSLATAENANNVKEVYTFNSPGAKNLRIDNDKLGKVYKIVSAILTAKDKEMALFKKIRGYEYGEKSGFLRDTTLIGYDNGLLNEIHKYFTNNENLKEHSILVRTFSMPNMSYMGNGVAISSVTYTYKIFSVNEIFIKCLNTLKANNLLKQPLACQDSIHHIESDDDSNPDNNQWQDELIQNLGTDIDGKHYYINLGAFSGSHFILPTIHSLQKALMHMNSGNVDNLLEYNKIKDLKDESMFLRMNRNRKDEQISQMQANVFNSLQNLRY
;
A
#
# COMPACT_ATOMS: atom_id res chain seq x y z
N MET A 1 -14.61 -1.84 18.91
CA MET A 1 -14.95 -3.28 18.80
C MET A 1 -13.67 -4.05 19.03
N ALA A 2 -13.75 -5.21 19.69
CA ALA A 2 -12.59 -6.09 19.82
C ALA A 2 -12.20 -6.64 18.44
N LYS A 3 -10.90 -6.74 18.14
CA LYS A 3 -10.40 -7.37 16.92
C LYS A 3 -10.81 -8.86 16.91
N ASN A 4 -11.16 -9.40 15.75
CA ASN A 4 -11.47 -10.83 15.60
C ASN A 4 -10.15 -11.60 15.47
N ILE A 5 -9.54 -11.97 16.59
CA ILE A 5 -8.20 -12.56 16.61
C ILE A 5 -8.25 -14.05 16.27
N GLN A 6 -7.49 -14.45 15.25
CA GLN A 6 -7.52 -15.76 14.61
C GLN A 6 -6.12 -16.39 14.49
N THR A 7 -5.12 -15.88 15.22
CA THR A 7 -3.72 -16.36 15.16
C THR A 7 -3.58 -17.87 15.37
N HIS A 8 -4.40 -18.47 16.24
CA HIS A 8 -4.41 -19.93 16.48
C HIS A 8 -4.91 -20.75 15.29
N ASN A 9 -5.68 -20.15 14.38
CA ASN A 9 -6.22 -20.80 13.18
C ASN A 9 -5.27 -20.70 11.98
N ALA A 10 -4.18 -19.93 12.07
CA ALA A 10 -3.18 -19.80 11.01
C ALA A 10 -2.22 -21.01 11.00
N LYS A 11 -2.59 -22.03 10.22
CA LYS A 11 -1.75 -23.21 9.90
C LYS A 11 -0.86 -22.96 8.68
N ALA A 12 0.03 -23.91 8.36
CA ALA A 12 1.00 -23.84 7.27
C ALA A 12 0.47 -23.25 5.95
N GLU A 13 -0.65 -23.75 5.42
CA GLU A 13 -1.21 -23.25 4.15
C GLU A 13 -1.61 -21.77 4.21
N LEU A 14 -2.19 -21.32 5.32
CA LEU A 14 -2.56 -19.91 5.48
C LEU A 14 -1.33 -19.04 5.72
N VAL A 15 -0.36 -19.52 6.49
CA VAL A 15 0.92 -18.82 6.70
C VAL A 15 1.73 -18.72 5.41
N LYS A 16 1.65 -19.74 4.54
CA LYS A 16 2.21 -19.69 3.18
C LYS A 16 1.55 -18.58 2.35
N LYS A 17 0.21 -18.47 2.39
CA LYS A 17 -0.50 -17.34 1.75
C LYS A 17 -0.07 -15.99 2.31
N PHE A 18 0.05 -15.86 3.64
CA PHE A 18 0.55 -14.63 4.26
C PHE A 18 1.94 -14.27 3.74
N LEU A 19 2.84 -15.26 3.62
CA LEU A 19 4.18 -15.05 3.08
C LEU A 19 4.15 -14.64 1.60
N ASP A 20 3.36 -15.32 0.76
CA ASP A 20 3.22 -14.99 -0.66
C ASP A 20 2.73 -13.55 -0.84
N TYR A 21 1.69 -13.15 -0.12
CA TYR A 21 1.14 -11.80 -0.24
C TYR A 21 1.97 -10.73 0.48
N ALA A 22 2.75 -11.08 1.50
CA ALA A 22 3.75 -10.18 2.04
C ALA A 22 4.88 -9.91 1.02
N ASN A 23 5.30 -10.93 0.26
CA ASN A 23 6.24 -10.73 -0.85
C ASN A 23 5.64 -9.88 -1.98
N ILE A 24 4.36 -10.05 -2.29
CA ILE A 24 3.65 -9.17 -3.25
C ILE A 24 3.62 -7.73 -2.74
N ALA A 25 3.26 -7.51 -1.47
CA ALA A 25 3.28 -6.18 -0.88
C ALA A 25 4.68 -5.55 -0.93
N ASP A 26 5.74 -6.29 -0.61
CA ASP A 26 7.12 -5.81 -0.70
C ASP A 26 7.54 -5.50 -2.15
N SER A 27 7.12 -6.34 -3.11
CA SER A 27 7.39 -6.14 -4.54
C SER A 27 6.73 -4.89 -5.11
N SER A 28 5.63 -4.41 -4.52
CA SER A 28 4.96 -3.18 -4.96
C SER A 28 5.83 -1.92 -4.77
N TYR A 29 6.90 -2.02 -3.99
CA TYR A 29 7.91 -0.97 -3.82
C TYR A 29 9.04 -1.02 -4.86
N ALA A 30 9.11 -2.07 -5.70
CA ALA A 30 10.13 -2.17 -6.74
C ALA A 30 9.92 -1.10 -7.84
N LEU A 31 11.02 -0.63 -8.42
CA LEU A 31 11.01 0.38 -9.49
C LEU A 31 10.70 -0.26 -10.85
N LEU A 32 9.47 -0.77 -11.01
CA LEU A 32 9.05 -1.60 -12.15
C LEU A 32 8.90 -0.83 -13.48
N HIS A 33 8.86 0.51 -13.46
CA HIS A 33 8.88 1.31 -14.68
C HIS A 33 10.15 1.07 -15.51
N TYR A 34 11.25 0.63 -14.88
CA TYR A 34 12.49 0.27 -15.58
C TYR A 34 12.40 -1.00 -16.44
N ILE A 35 11.29 -1.73 -16.38
CA ILE A 35 10.99 -2.80 -17.35
C ILE A 35 10.89 -2.23 -18.77
N LYS A 36 10.33 -1.02 -18.91
CA LYS A 36 10.07 -0.37 -20.21
C LYS A 36 11.14 0.64 -20.62
N GLN A 37 11.93 1.16 -19.69
CA GLN A 37 12.95 2.19 -19.96
C GLN A 37 14.20 1.98 -19.11
N ASN A 38 15.38 2.31 -19.63
CA ASN A 38 16.62 2.24 -18.84
C ASN A 38 16.70 3.40 -17.85
N ALA A 39 17.36 3.19 -16.71
CA ALA A 39 17.65 4.28 -15.78
C ALA A 39 18.65 5.27 -16.42
N LYS A 40 18.60 6.53 -15.98
CA LYS A 40 19.45 7.60 -16.57
C LYS A 40 20.94 7.32 -16.42
N ASP A 41 21.34 6.78 -15.26
CA ASP A 41 22.74 6.48 -14.93
C ASP A 41 23.07 4.98 -15.16
N GLU A 42 22.25 4.30 -15.95
CA GLU A 42 22.41 2.89 -16.27
C GLU A 42 23.67 2.65 -17.11
N LYS A 43 24.37 1.54 -16.83
CA LYS A 43 25.59 1.14 -17.53
C LYS A 43 25.36 -0.01 -18.51
N GLU A 44 24.30 -0.77 -18.30
CA GLU A 44 23.95 -1.94 -19.12
C GLU A 44 22.52 -1.83 -19.62
N VAL A 45 22.23 -2.24 -20.86
CA VAL A 45 20.85 -2.23 -21.38
C VAL A 45 20.01 -3.25 -20.62
N LYS A 46 19.18 -2.79 -19.67
CA LYS A 46 18.32 -3.64 -18.83
C LYS A 46 16.94 -3.81 -19.42
N ALA A 47 16.30 -2.70 -19.81
CA ALA A 47 14.91 -2.67 -20.27
C ALA A 47 14.68 -3.67 -21.40
N ASP A 48 13.70 -4.55 -21.21
CA ASP A 48 13.35 -5.64 -22.11
C ASP A 48 11.85 -5.81 -22.33
N SER A 49 11.02 -5.00 -21.66
CA SER A 49 9.56 -5.07 -21.69
C SER A 49 8.97 -6.41 -21.24
N LEU A 50 9.76 -7.29 -20.62
CA LEU A 50 9.29 -8.58 -20.12
C LEU A 50 8.73 -8.43 -18.71
N THR A 51 7.55 -8.99 -18.49
CA THR A 51 6.81 -8.91 -17.23
C THR A 51 6.75 -10.24 -16.47
N PHE A 52 7.53 -11.24 -16.92
CA PHE A 52 7.56 -12.59 -16.37
C PHE A 52 8.91 -13.25 -16.65
N GLY A 53 9.37 -14.09 -15.71
CA GLY A 53 10.62 -14.84 -15.81
C GLY A 53 11.82 -14.10 -15.24
N ASP A 54 12.76 -14.85 -14.65
CA ASP A 54 14.01 -14.30 -14.11
C ASP A 54 15.08 -14.06 -15.17
N LYS A 55 15.05 -14.83 -16.26
CA LYS A 55 16.05 -14.80 -17.33
C LYS A 55 15.45 -14.72 -18.72
N LEU A 56 16.23 -14.18 -19.66
CA LEU A 56 15.92 -14.25 -21.08
C LEU A 56 16.08 -15.68 -21.63
N GLU A 57 15.04 -16.17 -22.30
CA GLU A 57 15.04 -17.50 -22.93
C GLU A 57 15.71 -17.51 -24.32
N HIS A 58 15.79 -16.35 -24.97
CA HIS A 58 16.38 -16.12 -26.28
C HIS A 58 16.93 -14.69 -26.38
N ASP A 59 17.74 -14.42 -27.40
CA ASP A 59 18.23 -13.08 -27.70
C ASP A 59 17.05 -12.20 -28.13
N ILE A 60 17.02 -10.95 -27.67
CA ILE A 60 15.98 -9.98 -28.03
C ILE A 60 16.61 -8.68 -28.53
N GLU A 61 15.94 -8.02 -29.47
CA GLU A 61 16.28 -6.66 -29.89
C GLU A 61 15.60 -5.65 -28.96
N VAL A 62 16.38 -4.73 -28.41
CA VAL A 62 15.95 -3.68 -27.47
C VAL A 62 16.56 -2.34 -27.88
N LEU A 63 16.05 -1.25 -27.30
CA LEU A 63 16.68 0.07 -27.42
C LEU A 63 17.87 0.17 -26.46
N GLY A 64 19.06 0.39 -27.02
CA GLY A 64 20.28 0.67 -26.29
C GLY A 64 20.25 2.02 -25.57
N LEU A 65 21.26 2.28 -24.73
CA LEU A 65 21.38 3.53 -23.96
C LEU A 65 21.53 4.77 -24.86
N ASP A 66 21.96 4.59 -26.11
CA ASP A 66 22.07 5.63 -27.13
C ASP A 66 20.83 5.73 -28.03
N ASN A 67 19.71 5.10 -27.64
CA ASN A 67 18.47 4.99 -28.39
C ASN A 67 18.60 4.27 -29.75
N LYS A 68 19.61 3.42 -29.95
CA LYS A 68 19.73 2.57 -31.16
C LYS A 68 19.37 1.12 -30.86
N PRO A 69 18.87 0.35 -31.85
CA PRO A 69 18.66 -1.09 -31.68
C PRO A 69 19.93 -1.80 -31.23
N THR A 70 19.81 -2.68 -30.24
CA THR A 70 20.89 -3.50 -29.67
C THR A 70 20.35 -4.86 -29.27
N ILE A 71 21.18 -5.90 -29.34
CA ILE A 71 20.80 -7.24 -28.88
C ILE A 71 21.10 -7.40 -27.39
N LYS A 72 20.07 -7.74 -26.61
CA LYS A 72 20.23 -8.21 -25.23
C LYS A 72 20.32 -9.75 -25.26
N PRO A 73 21.41 -10.35 -24.78
CA PRO A 73 21.68 -11.77 -24.99
C PRO A 73 20.86 -12.67 -24.06
N LYS A 74 20.51 -13.85 -24.57
CA LYS A 74 19.92 -14.97 -23.84
C LYS A 74 20.67 -15.26 -22.54
N GLY A 75 19.93 -15.64 -21.50
CA GLY A 75 20.47 -16.05 -20.22
C GLY A 75 20.87 -14.91 -19.29
N THR A 76 20.76 -13.65 -19.73
CA THR A 76 20.82 -12.48 -18.86
C THR A 76 19.56 -12.36 -18.00
N ASN A 77 19.70 -11.72 -16.85
CA ASN A 77 18.58 -11.39 -15.97
C ASN A 77 17.60 -10.44 -16.68
N THR A 78 16.30 -10.66 -16.50
CA THR A 78 15.28 -9.72 -17.01
C THR A 78 15.30 -8.41 -16.22
N ALA A 79 14.83 -7.31 -16.83
CA ALA A 79 14.65 -6.04 -16.13
C ALA A 79 13.73 -6.21 -14.91
N TYR A 80 12.68 -7.02 -15.09
CA TYR A 80 11.76 -7.37 -14.02
C TYR A 80 12.48 -8.01 -12.83
N ALA A 81 13.32 -9.01 -13.08
CA ALA A 81 14.07 -9.67 -12.01
C ALA A 81 15.13 -8.81 -11.37
N CYS A 82 15.80 -7.94 -12.14
CA CYS A 82 16.73 -6.96 -11.60
C CYS A 82 16.02 -5.99 -10.64
N ALA A 83 14.84 -5.50 -11.02
CA ALA A 83 14.04 -4.59 -10.19
C ALA A 83 13.56 -5.28 -8.90
N ILE A 84 13.11 -6.53 -8.98
CA ILE A 84 12.69 -7.30 -7.80
C ILE A 84 13.88 -7.62 -6.90
N GLU A 85 15.03 -8.00 -7.44
CA GLU A 85 16.24 -8.25 -6.64
C GLU A 85 16.71 -7.00 -5.92
N ALA A 86 16.73 -5.86 -6.61
CA ALA A 86 17.08 -4.57 -6.02
C ALA A 86 16.17 -4.23 -4.83
N ARG A 87 14.87 -4.56 -4.92
CA ARG A 87 13.92 -4.35 -3.83
C ARG A 87 14.10 -5.36 -2.71
N PHE A 88 14.07 -6.66 -3.01
CA PHE A 88 14.10 -7.73 -2.03
C PHE A 88 15.42 -7.81 -1.25
N ASN A 89 16.49 -7.27 -1.82
CA ASN A 89 17.82 -7.23 -1.22
C ASN A 89 18.29 -5.78 -1.03
N ALA A 90 17.38 -4.84 -0.80
CA ALA A 90 17.72 -3.42 -0.67
C ALA A 90 18.83 -3.15 0.38
N ASP A 91 18.88 -3.92 1.47
CA ASP A 91 19.88 -3.78 2.53
C ASP A 91 21.19 -4.55 2.28
N LYS A 92 21.28 -5.30 1.17
CA LYS A 92 22.50 -6.04 0.82
C LYS A 92 23.64 -5.07 0.55
N VAL A 93 24.68 -5.14 1.39
CA VAL A 93 25.92 -4.38 1.22
C VAL A 93 26.67 -4.91 0.00
N ILE A 94 26.90 -4.03 -0.98
CA ILE A 94 27.63 -4.36 -2.22
C ILE A 94 29.06 -3.82 -2.21
N ARG A 95 29.33 -2.79 -1.41
CA ARG A 95 30.65 -2.19 -1.27
C ARG A 95 30.74 -1.43 0.05
N GLN A 96 31.94 -1.41 0.64
CA GLN A 96 32.25 -0.50 1.74
C GLN A 96 33.14 0.63 1.23
N GLU A 97 32.78 1.88 1.55
CA GLU A 97 33.68 3.01 1.32
C GLU A 97 34.84 2.99 2.32
N LYS A 98 36.01 3.49 1.87
CA LYS A 98 37.15 3.71 2.77
C LYS A 98 36.88 4.94 3.63
N ASP A 99 37.54 5.00 4.79
CA ASP A 99 37.42 6.14 5.71
C ASP A 99 37.70 7.46 4.99
N ARG A 100 36.76 8.41 5.12
CA ARG A 100 36.94 9.75 4.57
C ARG A 100 37.52 10.64 5.66
N CYS A 101 38.83 10.78 5.65
CA CYS A 101 39.54 11.69 6.55
C CYS A 101 39.64 13.09 5.93
N ILE A 102 39.26 14.12 6.70
CA ILE A 102 39.50 15.52 6.37
C ILE A 102 40.73 15.97 7.20
N PRO A 103 41.93 16.08 6.58
CA PRO A 103 43.17 16.37 7.32
C PRO A 103 43.13 17.74 8.02
N ALA A 104 42.44 18.71 7.43
CA ALA A 104 42.35 20.09 7.93
C ALA A 104 41.62 20.21 9.30
N ILE A 105 40.78 19.22 9.65
CA ILE A 105 40.04 19.19 10.92
C ILE A 105 40.28 17.90 11.70
N ASN A 106 41.30 17.12 11.32
CA ASN A 106 41.66 15.83 11.91
C ASN A 106 40.46 14.91 12.21
N THR A 107 39.47 14.90 11.31
CA THR A 107 38.22 14.16 11.49
C THR A 107 38.09 13.12 10.39
N CYS A 108 37.90 11.86 10.76
CA CYS A 108 37.58 10.79 9.82
C CYS A 108 36.11 10.41 9.99
N PHE A 109 35.36 10.43 8.90
CA PHE A 109 34.01 9.87 8.84
C PHE A 109 34.15 8.37 8.60
N GLY A 110 33.50 7.58 9.46
CA GLY A 110 33.56 6.13 9.43
C GLY A 110 33.03 5.53 8.12
N LYS A 111 33.40 4.28 7.87
CA LYS A 111 32.98 3.47 6.72
C LYS A 111 31.48 3.61 6.46
N LYS A 112 31.12 3.94 5.22
CA LYS A 112 29.74 3.93 4.74
C LYS A 112 29.52 2.68 3.90
N ASP A 113 28.57 1.85 4.33
CA ASP A 113 28.10 0.72 3.54
C ASP A 113 27.25 1.25 2.37
N ILE A 114 27.60 0.84 1.17
CA ILE A 114 26.78 1.03 -0.03
C ILE A 114 25.95 -0.23 -0.17
N THR A 115 24.64 -0.08 -0.04
CA THR A 115 23.67 -1.16 -0.27
C THR A 115 23.03 -1.05 -1.66
N LEU A 116 22.27 -2.08 -2.07
CA LEU A 116 21.46 -2.01 -3.28
C LEU A 116 20.46 -0.85 -3.21
N HIS A 117 19.85 -0.59 -2.06
CA HIS A 117 18.97 0.57 -1.83
C HIS A 117 17.85 0.67 -2.90
N ASN A 118 17.25 -0.46 -3.29
CA ASN A 118 16.21 -0.52 -4.33
C ASN A 118 16.62 0.12 -5.68
N ASP A 119 17.92 0.20 -5.95
CA ASP A 119 18.49 0.79 -7.15
C ASP A 119 18.84 -0.31 -8.14
N ILE A 120 18.05 -0.39 -9.21
CA ILE A 120 18.21 -1.40 -10.27
C ILE A 120 19.57 -1.32 -10.96
N THR A 121 20.19 -0.14 -11.01
CA THR A 121 21.49 0.07 -11.70
C THR A 121 22.64 -0.65 -11.00
N LYS A 122 22.42 -1.09 -9.76
CA LYS A 122 23.37 -1.85 -8.95
C LYS A 122 23.21 -3.37 -9.06
N VAL A 123 22.23 -3.86 -9.82
CA VAL A 123 22.03 -5.29 -10.09
C VAL A 123 22.48 -5.60 -11.50
N GLY A 124 23.60 -6.31 -11.66
CA GLY A 124 24.17 -6.67 -12.96
C GLY A 124 23.31 -7.67 -13.75
N LEU A 125 23.41 -7.63 -15.08
CA LEU A 125 22.71 -8.57 -15.97
C LEU A 125 23.08 -10.05 -15.75
N HIS A 126 24.22 -10.32 -15.13
CA HIS A 126 24.71 -11.67 -14.82
C HIS A 126 24.87 -11.93 -13.32
N ASP A 127 24.38 -11.02 -12.48
CA ASP A 127 24.43 -11.22 -11.03
C ASP A 127 23.62 -12.45 -10.62
N THR A 128 24.09 -13.15 -9.60
CA THR A 128 23.33 -14.24 -9.01
C THR A 128 22.16 -13.67 -8.22
N LEU A 129 20.96 -13.90 -8.73
CA LEU A 129 19.70 -13.51 -8.09
C LEU A 129 19.41 -14.39 -6.86
N SER A 130 18.74 -13.81 -5.87
CA SER A 130 18.29 -14.57 -4.70
C SER A 130 17.20 -15.58 -5.07
N LYS A 131 17.11 -16.70 -4.32
CA LYS A 131 16.04 -17.69 -4.49
C LYS A 131 14.65 -17.06 -4.38
N ARG A 132 14.50 -16.05 -3.51
CA ARG A 132 13.27 -15.28 -3.32
C ARG A 132 12.87 -14.55 -4.60
N THR A 133 13.80 -13.86 -5.24
CA THR A 133 13.58 -13.19 -6.54
C THR A 133 13.19 -14.19 -7.62
N ILE A 134 13.98 -15.26 -7.78
CA ILE A 134 13.74 -16.26 -8.83
C ILE A 134 12.37 -16.90 -8.68
N ALA A 135 12.01 -17.34 -7.46
CA ALA A 135 10.70 -17.93 -7.21
C ALA A 135 9.55 -16.94 -7.46
N PHE A 136 9.75 -15.66 -7.11
CA PHE A 136 8.74 -14.63 -7.28
C PHE A 136 8.50 -14.29 -8.75
N THR A 137 9.55 -14.00 -9.52
CA THR A 137 9.45 -13.54 -10.91
C THR A 137 9.00 -14.63 -11.89
N ASN A 138 9.16 -15.90 -11.51
CA ASN A 138 8.68 -17.05 -12.28
C ASN A 138 7.26 -17.50 -11.90
N ARG A 139 6.61 -16.83 -10.93
CA ARG A 139 5.22 -17.12 -10.54
C ARG A 139 4.29 -15.92 -10.74
N PHE A 140 4.75 -14.72 -10.41
CA PHE A 140 3.91 -13.53 -10.47
C PHE A 140 4.22 -12.73 -11.73
N ARG A 141 3.29 -12.73 -12.68
CA ARG A 141 3.39 -11.91 -13.90
C ARG A 141 2.84 -10.52 -13.64
N ILE A 142 3.52 -9.48 -14.13
CA ILE A 142 2.96 -8.12 -14.13
C ILE A 142 2.02 -7.94 -15.32
N LEU A 143 0.79 -7.51 -15.05
CA LEU A 143 -0.18 -7.12 -16.07
C LEU A 143 -0.14 -5.62 -16.31
N ALA A 144 -0.16 -4.83 -15.23
CA ALA A 144 -0.10 -3.38 -15.28
C ALA A 144 0.65 -2.82 -14.07
N HIS A 145 1.32 -1.68 -14.23
CA HIS A 145 2.02 -0.98 -13.15
C HIS A 145 1.79 0.53 -13.26
N GLN A 146 1.38 1.13 -12.14
CA GLN A 146 1.33 2.58 -11.94
C GLN A 146 2.57 3.00 -11.17
N GLU A 147 3.46 3.74 -11.84
CA GLU A 147 4.60 4.38 -11.19
C GLU A 147 4.14 5.45 -10.19
N ASN A 148 5.09 5.94 -9.39
CA ASN A 148 4.80 6.92 -8.35
C ASN A 148 4.17 8.20 -8.93
N THR A 149 2.88 8.39 -8.67
CA THR A 149 2.15 9.60 -9.05
C THR A 149 2.59 10.79 -8.19
N SER A 150 2.18 12.00 -8.57
CA SER A 150 2.44 13.21 -7.77
C SER A 150 1.80 13.17 -6.38
N SER A 151 0.83 12.30 -6.14
CA SER A 151 0.25 12.07 -4.80
C SER A 151 1.05 11.09 -3.93
N GLY A 152 2.04 10.40 -4.49
CA GLY A 152 2.74 9.31 -3.82
C GLY A 152 2.11 7.93 -4.06
N PHE A 153 0.99 7.84 -4.78
CA PHE A 153 0.35 6.56 -5.11
C PHE A 153 1.15 5.76 -6.13
N SER A 154 1.30 4.46 -5.89
CA SER A 154 1.83 3.47 -6.83
C SER A 154 1.18 2.12 -6.54
N ALA A 155 0.94 1.34 -7.58
CA ALA A 155 0.34 0.02 -7.46
C ALA A 155 0.72 -0.86 -8.67
N THR A 156 0.58 -2.16 -8.50
CA THR A 156 0.85 -3.15 -9.53
C THR A 156 -0.26 -4.18 -9.55
N LEU A 157 -0.77 -4.48 -10.73
CA LEU A 157 -1.68 -5.60 -10.97
C LEU A 157 -0.84 -6.81 -11.40
N PHE A 158 -0.85 -7.84 -10.58
CA PHE A 158 -0.19 -9.12 -10.86
C PHE A 158 -1.19 -10.21 -11.27
N GLU A 159 -0.67 -11.22 -11.96
CA GLU A 159 -1.29 -12.52 -12.17
C GLU A 159 -0.44 -13.61 -11.51
N ASP A 160 -1.06 -14.44 -10.66
CA ASP A 160 -0.42 -15.64 -10.11
C ASP A 160 -0.56 -16.80 -11.09
N THR A 161 0.52 -17.13 -11.80
CA THR A 161 0.50 -18.16 -12.85
C THR A 161 0.45 -19.59 -12.31
N GLU A 162 0.65 -19.78 -10.99
CA GLU A 162 0.62 -21.10 -10.35
C GLU A 162 -0.67 -21.35 -9.56
N ASP A 163 -1.44 -20.32 -9.24
CA ASP A 163 -2.75 -20.44 -8.58
C ASP A 163 -3.87 -19.88 -9.46
N ASN A 164 -4.27 -20.66 -10.47
CA ASN A 164 -5.47 -20.42 -11.29
C ASN A 164 -5.52 -19.03 -11.97
N ASN A 165 -4.37 -18.43 -12.28
CA ASN A 165 -4.27 -17.11 -12.92
C ASN A 165 -5.01 -16.01 -12.14
N GLN A 166 -5.00 -16.11 -10.81
CA GLN A 166 -5.64 -15.13 -9.93
C GLN A 166 -5.04 -13.73 -10.11
N LYS A 167 -5.88 -12.71 -9.96
CA LYS A 167 -5.51 -11.31 -10.16
C LYS A 167 -5.27 -10.65 -8.81
N ILE A 168 -4.10 -10.06 -8.64
CA ILE A 168 -3.67 -9.48 -7.36
C ILE A 168 -3.40 -7.99 -7.56
N PHE A 169 -4.21 -7.15 -6.90
CA PHE A 169 -4.06 -5.70 -6.90
C PHE A 169 -3.21 -5.27 -5.71
N ALA A 170 -1.92 -5.06 -5.94
CA ALA A 170 -0.94 -4.76 -4.89
C ALA A 170 -0.69 -3.25 -4.80
N ILE A 171 -0.94 -2.67 -3.63
CA ILE A 171 -0.85 -1.23 -3.39
C ILE A 171 0.37 -0.93 -2.53
N ARG A 172 1.25 -0.06 -3.04
CA ARG A 172 2.43 0.37 -2.32
C ARG A 172 2.06 1.32 -1.19
N GLY A 173 2.64 1.13 -0.02
CA GLY A 173 2.62 2.16 1.01
C GLY A 173 3.54 3.33 0.65
N THR A 174 3.23 4.51 1.15
CA THR A 174 4.24 5.57 1.30
C THR A 174 4.69 5.56 2.73
N GLU A 175 5.99 5.74 2.98
CA GLU A 175 6.43 6.16 4.31
C GLU A 175 5.71 7.48 4.59
N PHE A 176 4.97 7.55 5.69
CA PHE A 176 4.46 8.83 6.15
C PHE A 176 5.68 9.75 6.29
N PRO A 177 5.59 11.04 5.90
CA PRO A 177 6.69 11.98 6.12
C PRO A 177 7.21 11.80 7.55
N SER A 178 8.53 11.81 7.76
CA SER A 178 9.11 11.61 9.10
C SER A 178 8.49 12.53 10.17
N GLY A 179 8.04 13.73 9.79
CA GLY A 179 7.30 14.64 10.66
C GLY A 179 5.82 14.32 10.90
N PHE A 180 5.18 13.43 10.13
CA PHE A 180 3.82 12.94 10.39
C PHE A 180 3.80 12.04 11.62
N PHE A 181 4.85 11.25 11.86
CA PHE A 181 4.97 10.41 13.05
C PHE A 181 5.18 11.25 14.31
N ASP A 182 6.07 12.25 14.22
CA ASP A 182 6.33 13.20 15.32
C ASP A 182 5.11 14.10 15.58
N ASP A 183 4.43 14.61 14.52
CA ASP A 183 3.21 15.42 14.66
C ASP A 183 2.02 14.62 15.21
N VAL A 184 1.91 13.31 14.89
CA VAL A 184 0.88 12.39 15.43
C VAL A 184 1.10 12.10 16.91
N LEU A 185 2.35 12.16 17.39
CA LEU A 185 2.71 11.96 18.78
C LEU A 185 2.51 13.22 19.63
N ASP A 186 2.81 14.41 19.10
CA ASP A 186 2.84 15.66 19.88
C ASP A 186 1.60 16.57 19.72
N SER A 187 0.67 16.31 18.77
CA SER A 187 -0.54 17.15 18.62
C SER A 187 -1.73 16.47 17.93
N ASP A 188 -2.95 16.64 18.47
CA ASP A 188 -4.25 16.35 17.82
C ASP A 188 -4.27 15.16 16.82
N ALA A 189 -3.73 14.01 17.23
CA ALA A 189 -3.60 12.77 16.44
C ALA A 189 -4.89 12.32 15.74
N ASN A 190 -6.04 12.61 16.37
CA ASN A 190 -7.37 12.31 15.82
C ASN A 190 -7.72 13.14 14.57
N LEU A 191 -7.13 14.32 14.37
CA LEU A 191 -7.48 15.21 13.25
C LEU A 191 -6.72 14.86 11.96
N VAL A 192 -5.43 14.51 12.06
CA VAL A 192 -4.58 14.22 10.90
C VAL A 192 -4.87 12.83 10.32
N LEU A 193 -5.14 11.85 11.18
CA LEU A 193 -5.41 10.46 10.78
C LEU A 193 -6.88 10.14 10.49
N SER A 194 -7.82 11.00 10.88
CA SER A 194 -9.22 10.81 10.49
C SER A 194 -9.50 11.23 9.04
N SER A 195 -8.57 11.92 8.37
CA SER A 195 -8.78 12.40 7.00
C SER A 195 -8.34 11.36 5.97
N LEU A 196 -9.26 10.98 5.08
CA LEU A 196 -8.98 10.13 3.93
C LEU A 196 -7.77 10.64 3.10
N PRO A 197 -6.83 9.76 2.67
CA PRO A 197 -5.78 10.08 1.70
C PRO A 197 -6.38 10.25 0.30
N SER A 198 -7.16 11.32 0.12
CA SER A 198 -8.06 11.49 -1.02
C SER A 198 -7.35 11.58 -2.36
N ASN A 199 -6.11 12.07 -2.42
CA ASN A 199 -5.35 12.10 -3.68
C ASN A 199 -4.93 10.70 -4.11
N GLN A 200 -4.33 9.92 -3.20
CA GLN A 200 -3.90 8.56 -3.46
C GLN A 200 -5.09 7.64 -3.75
N TYR A 201 -6.21 7.80 -3.04
CA TYR A 201 -7.46 7.07 -3.31
C TYR A 201 -7.99 7.34 -4.73
N ILE A 202 -7.95 8.60 -5.18
CA ILE A 202 -8.41 8.96 -6.53
C ILE A 202 -7.48 8.38 -7.60
N ASP A 203 -6.17 8.44 -7.39
CA ASP A 203 -5.20 7.85 -8.31
C ASP A 203 -5.31 6.32 -8.36
N MET A 204 -5.64 5.69 -7.23
CA MET A 204 -5.97 4.26 -7.15
C MET A 204 -7.17 3.88 -8.00
N LEU A 205 -8.29 4.62 -7.90
CA LEU A 205 -9.45 4.36 -8.73
C LEU A 205 -9.17 4.59 -10.22
N LYS A 206 -8.36 5.60 -10.57
CA LYS A 206 -7.94 5.84 -11.96
C LYS A 206 -7.13 4.66 -12.48
N PHE A 207 -6.17 4.15 -11.70
CA PHE A 207 -5.38 2.99 -12.09
C PHE A 207 -6.25 1.73 -12.27
N TYR A 208 -7.21 1.49 -11.37
CA TYR A 208 -8.16 0.39 -11.52
C TYR A 208 -9.01 0.53 -12.81
N CYS A 209 -9.49 1.73 -13.12
CA CYS A 209 -10.20 1.98 -14.38
C CYS A 209 -9.31 1.72 -15.59
N ALA A 210 -8.05 2.18 -15.56
CA ALA A 210 -7.09 1.90 -16.63
C ALA A 210 -6.86 0.40 -16.82
N CYS A 211 -6.75 -0.38 -15.74
CA CYS A 211 -6.63 -1.84 -15.82
C CYS A 211 -7.82 -2.51 -16.51
N ILE A 212 -9.03 -1.93 -16.38
CA ILE A 212 -10.23 -2.42 -17.08
C ILE A 212 -10.24 -1.97 -18.54
N ASP A 213 -9.94 -0.70 -18.79
CA ASP A 213 -9.92 -0.13 -20.14
C ASP A 213 -8.87 -0.83 -21.03
N GLU A 214 -7.73 -1.19 -20.45
CA GLU A 214 -6.65 -1.97 -21.08
C GLU A 214 -6.92 -3.49 -21.11
N LYS A 215 -8.09 -3.92 -20.60
CA LYS A 215 -8.59 -5.31 -20.61
C LYS A 215 -7.73 -6.31 -19.82
N HIS A 216 -6.97 -5.84 -18.83
CA HIS A 216 -6.27 -6.71 -17.89
C HIS A 216 -7.23 -7.39 -16.91
N VAL A 217 -8.32 -6.72 -16.57
CA VAL A 217 -9.43 -7.22 -15.73
C VAL A 217 -10.77 -6.67 -16.22
N THR A 218 -11.87 -7.18 -15.68
CA THR A 218 -13.24 -6.67 -15.85
C THR A 218 -13.80 -6.22 -14.51
N GLU A 219 -14.93 -5.51 -14.50
CA GLU A 219 -15.63 -5.17 -13.25
C GLU A 219 -15.97 -6.38 -12.37
N SER A 220 -16.24 -7.53 -13.00
CA SER A 220 -16.60 -8.78 -12.33
C SER A 220 -15.40 -9.70 -12.05
N THR A 221 -14.18 -9.30 -12.41
CA THR A 221 -13.00 -10.13 -12.16
C THR A 221 -12.72 -10.16 -10.65
N PRO A 222 -12.72 -11.35 -9.99
CA PRO A 222 -12.37 -11.44 -8.58
C PRO A 222 -10.92 -11.01 -8.34
N LEU A 223 -10.72 -10.04 -7.45
CA LEU A 223 -9.41 -9.53 -7.09
C LEU A 223 -8.99 -9.99 -5.71
N ILE A 224 -7.72 -10.36 -5.57
CA ILE A 224 -7.02 -10.34 -4.29
C ILE A 224 -6.45 -8.95 -4.11
N ILE A 225 -6.71 -8.31 -2.98
CA ILE A 225 -6.25 -6.94 -2.71
C ILE A 225 -5.19 -7.01 -1.62
N VAL A 226 -4.01 -6.46 -1.90
CA VAL A 226 -2.85 -6.57 -1.01
C VAL A 226 -2.26 -5.19 -0.75
N GLY A 227 -1.92 -4.90 0.50
CA GLY A 227 -1.25 -3.65 0.84
C GLY A 227 -0.52 -3.67 2.17
N HIS A 228 0.53 -2.87 2.28
CA HIS A 228 1.33 -2.69 3.50
C HIS A 228 1.33 -1.22 3.91
N SER A 229 1.36 -0.93 5.22
CA SER A 229 1.35 0.46 5.74
C SER A 229 0.17 1.26 5.18
N LEU A 230 0.36 2.48 4.68
CA LEU A 230 -0.69 3.26 3.99
C LEU A 230 -1.31 2.49 2.80
N GLY A 231 -0.54 1.63 2.13
CA GLY A 231 -1.03 0.80 1.04
C GLY A 231 -2.09 -0.21 1.52
N GLY A 232 -1.99 -0.69 2.75
CA GLY A 232 -3.03 -1.51 3.37
C GLY A 232 -4.30 -0.71 3.71
N CYS A 233 -4.16 0.56 4.11
CA CYS A 233 -5.31 1.44 4.35
C CYS A 233 -6.04 1.72 3.03
N LEU A 234 -5.29 1.95 1.95
CA LEU A 234 -5.83 2.04 0.60
C LEU A 234 -6.46 0.72 0.13
N ALA A 235 -5.91 -0.44 0.49
CA ALA A 235 -6.52 -1.75 0.21
C ALA A 235 -7.87 -1.91 0.92
N GLN A 236 -8.00 -1.46 2.17
CA GLN A 236 -9.27 -1.43 2.89
C GLN A 236 -10.27 -0.46 2.22
N LEU A 237 -9.83 0.73 1.83
CA LEU A 237 -10.66 1.71 1.10
C LEU A 237 -11.13 1.16 -0.24
N PHE A 238 -10.25 0.48 -0.98
CA PHE A 238 -10.61 -0.14 -2.25
C PHE A 238 -11.61 -1.28 -2.07
N THR A 239 -11.46 -2.07 -1.00
CA THR A 239 -12.42 -3.10 -0.62
C THR A 239 -13.79 -2.47 -0.33
N LEU A 240 -13.84 -1.35 0.41
CA LEU A 240 -15.06 -0.58 0.64
C LEU A 240 -15.65 0.02 -0.65
N SER A 241 -14.86 0.25 -1.69
CA SER A 241 -15.32 0.73 -3.00
C SER A 241 -15.88 -0.38 -3.90
N LEU A 242 -15.43 -1.62 -3.73
CA LEU A 242 -15.80 -2.74 -4.60
C LEU A 242 -16.91 -3.61 -4.01
N ALA A 243 -16.86 -3.87 -2.70
CA ALA A 243 -17.73 -4.83 -2.05
C ALA A 243 -19.14 -4.26 -1.83
N THR A 244 -20.14 -4.91 -2.41
CA THR A 244 -21.56 -4.76 -2.08
C THR A 244 -22.14 -6.12 -1.72
N ALA A 245 -23.36 -6.16 -1.19
CA ALA A 245 -24.06 -7.43 -0.96
C ALA A 245 -24.21 -8.28 -2.25
N GLU A 246 -24.31 -7.62 -3.40
CA GLU A 246 -24.49 -8.28 -4.71
C GLU A 246 -23.16 -8.66 -5.38
N ASN A 247 -22.07 -7.94 -5.09
CA ASN A 247 -20.78 -8.09 -5.78
C ASN A 247 -19.63 -8.48 -4.82
N ALA A 248 -19.96 -9.12 -3.70
CA ALA A 248 -18.97 -9.54 -2.71
C ALA A 248 -17.86 -10.42 -3.33
N ASN A 249 -18.22 -11.26 -4.32
CA ASN A 249 -17.30 -12.15 -5.03
C ASN A 249 -16.25 -11.42 -5.88
N ASN A 250 -16.43 -10.12 -6.16
CA ASN A 250 -15.41 -9.31 -6.86
C ASN A 250 -14.21 -9.03 -5.94
N VAL A 251 -14.39 -9.12 -4.62
CA VAL A 251 -13.30 -9.13 -3.64
C VAL A 251 -13.10 -10.56 -3.19
N LYS A 252 -12.09 -11.22 -3.75
CA LYS A 252 -11.79 -12.62 -3.44
C LYS A 252 -11.23 -12.76 -2.03
N GLU A 253 -10.11 -12.09 -1.78
CA GLU A 253 -9.38 -12.09 -0.50
C GLU A 253 -8.68 -10.72 -0.33
N VAL A 254 -8.48 -10.30 0.93
CA VAL A 254 -7.78 -9.05 1.27
C VAL A 254 -6.68 -9.34 2.27
N TYR A 255 -5.49 -8.84 2.02
CA TYR A 255 -4.33 -8.99 2.89
C TYR A 255 -3.70 -7.64 3.19
N THR A 256 -3.78 -7.21 4.45
CA THR A 256 -3.11 -5.98 4.90
C THR A 256 -2.01 -6.31 5.89
N PHE A 257 -0.86 -5.64 5.75
CA PHE A 257 0.29 -5.82 6.63
C PHE A 257 0.62 -4.50 7.34
N ASN A 258 0.64 -4.53 8.68
CA ASN A 258 1.08 -3.42 9.55
C ASN A 258 0.44 -2.08 9.14
N SER A 259 -0.88 -2.10 8.97
CA SER A 259 -1.63 -1.07 8.27
C SER A 259 -2.56 -0.30 9.21
N PRO A 260 -2.72 1.02 9.07
CA PRO A 260 -3.73 1.75 9.82
C PRO A 260 -5.13 1.46 9.25
N GLY A 261 -6.13 1.50 10.12
CA GLY A 261 -7.49 1.13 9.79
C GLY A 261 -8.28 2.20 9.04
N ALA A 262 -9.10 1.78 8.07
CA ALA A 262 -9.83 2.69 7.19
C ALA A 262 -11.33 2.88 7.50
N LYS A 263 -11.93 2.04 8.36
CA LYS A 263 -13.39 1.95 8.58
C LYS A 263 -14.02 3.28 8.99
N ASN A 264 -13.32 4.04 9.83
CA ASN A 264 -13.83 5.27 10.45
C ASN A 264 -13.26 6.55 9.85
N LEU A 265 -12.55 6.48 8.73
CA LEU A 265 -12.05 7.67 8.06
C LEU A 265 -13.20 8.59 7.66
N ARG A 266 -13.05 9.87 7.96
CA ARG A 266 -13.98 10.93 7.56
C ARG A 266 -13.87 11.15 6.07
N ILE A 267 -14.98 10.92 5.36
CA ILE A 267 -15.12 11.30 3.97
C ILE A 267 -15.50 12.79 3.89
N ASP A 268 -14.52 13.60 3.49
CA ASP A 268 -14.76 14.98 3.10
C ASP A 268 -15.22 15.01 1.63
N ASN A 269 -16.51 15.31 1.42
CA ASN A 269 -17.10 15.35 0.07
C ASN A 269 -16.48 16.40 -0.84
N ASP A 270 -15.89 17.47 -0.30
CA ASP A 270 -15.27 18.51 -1.12
C ASP A 270 -13.87 18.05 -1.56
N LYS A 271 -13.08 17.48 -0.65
CA LYS A 271 -11.76 16.90 -0.98
C LYS A 271 -11.85 15.64 -1.84
N LEU A 272 -12.80 14.76 -1.57
CA LEU A 272 -13.00 13.52 -2.34
C LEU A 272 -13.64 13.83 -3.69
N GLY A 273 -14.52 14.83 -3.74
CA GLY A 273 -15.12 15.37 -4.95
C GLY A 273 -16.58 15.00 -5.15
N LYS A 274 -17.20 15.80 -6.01
CA LYS A 274 -18.59 15.67 -6.47
C LYS A 274 -18.62 15.39 -7.97
N VAL A 275 -19.48 14.46 -8.36
CA VAL A 275 -19.64 14.06 -9.76
C VAL A 275 -20.69 14.94 -10.42
N TYR A 276 -20.38 15.45 -11.61
CA TYR A 276 -21.31 16.22 -12.43
C TYR A 276 -21.39 15.61 -13.83
N LYS A 277 -22.61 15.39 -14.33
CA LYS A 277 -22.83 14.97 -15.72
C LYS A 277 -22.70 16.17 -16.67
N ILE A 278 -21.83 16.10 -17.65
CA ILE A 278 -21.76 17.05 -18.77
C ILE A 278 -22.74 16.58 -19.84
N VAL A 279 -23.79 17.37 -20.08
CA VAL A 279 -24.87 17.06 -21.02
C VAL A 279 -24.80 17.96 -22.24
N SER A 280 -25.49 17.58 -23.32
CA SER A 280 -25.47 18.29 -24.61
C SER A 280 -25.78 19.79 -24.45
N ALA A 281 -26.74 20.15 -23.59
CA ALA A 281 -27.09 21.55 -23.33
C ALA A 281 -25.91 22.41 -22.82
N ILE A 282 -24.96 21.82 -22.08
CA ILE A 282 -23.73 22.51 -21.65
C ILE A 282 -22.74 22.59 -22.82
N LEU A 283 -22.57 21.48 -23.54
CA LEU A 283 -21.61 21.37 -24.65
C LEU A 283 -21.98 22.22 -25.87
N THR A 284 -23.25 22.55 -26.06
CA THR A 284 -23.74 23.40 -27.15
C THR A 284 -24.06 24.82 -26.70
N ALA A 285 -23.85 25.16 -25.42
CA ALA A 285 -24.06 26.51 -24.93
C ALA A 285 -23.11 27.49 -25.63
N LYS A 286 -23.58 28.74 -25.80
CA LYS A 286 -22.74 29.83 -26.35
C LYS A 286 -21.50 30.08 -25.49
N ASP A 287 -21.65 29.94 -24.18
CA ASP A 287 -20.59 30.01 -23.17
C ASP A 287 -20.68 28.73 -22.31
N LYS A 288 -19.87 27.73 -22.67
CA LYS A 288 -19.92 26.38 -22.10
C LYS A 288 -19.32 26.38 -20.69
N GLU A 289 -18.30 27.20 -20.48
CA GLU A 289 -17.64 27.43 -19.20
C GLU A 289 -18.65 27.96 -18.18
N MET A 290 -19.38 29.01 -18.53
CA MET A 290 -20.40 29.59 -17.65
C MET A 290 -21.58 28.63 -17.42
N ALA A 291 -21.99 27.88 -18.44
CA ALA A 291 -23.05 26.88 -18.29
C ALA A 291 -22.65 25.77 -17.28
N LEU A 292 -21.42 25.28 -17.36
CA LEU A 292 -20.89 24.31 -16.39
C LEU A 292 -20.73 24.92 -14.99
N PHE A 293 -20.21 26.14 -14.91
CA PHE A 293 -20.05 26.86 -13.65
C PHE A 293 -21.38 27.00 -12.90
N LYS A 294 -22.44 27.45 -13.59
CA LYS A 294 -23.81 27.54 -13.03
C LYS A 294 -24.30 26.18 -12.50
N LYS A 295 -24.05 25.10 -13.26
CA LYS A 295 -24.41 23.74 -12.83
C LYS A 295 -23.69 23.31 -11.56
N ILE A 296 -22.41 23.65 -11.41
CA ILE A 296 -21.62 23.28 -10.22
C ILE A 296 -22.05 24.09 -9.00
N ARG A 297 -22.38 25.37 -9.15
CA ARG A 297 -22.75 26.26 -8.04
C ARG A 297 -24.23 26.23 -7.65
N GLY A 298 -25.11 25.76 -8.53
CA GLY A 298 -26.53 25.52 -8.19
C GLY A 298 -27.41 26.76 -8.11
N TYR A 299 -26.97 27.93 -8.60
CA TYR A 299 -27.79 29.13 -8.70
C TYR A 299 -27.82 29.69 -10.13
N GLU A 300 -29.01 30.12 -10.58
CA GLU A 300 -29.18 30.91 -11.80
C GLU A 300 -28.57 32.30 -11.57
N TYR A 301 -27.44 32.56 -12.20
CA TYR A 301 -26.92 33.92 -12.34
C TYR A 301 -27.99 34.78 -13.03
N GLY A 302 -28.58 35.75 -12.32
CA GLY A 302 -29.70 36.54 -12.83
C GLY A 302 -29.32 37.33 -14.07
N GLU A 303 -29.85 36.95 -15.24
CA GLU A 303 -29.58 37.59 -16.54
C GLU A 303 -30.14 39.03 -16.68
N LYS A 304 -30.72 39.61 -15.62
CA LYS A 304 -31.39 40.92 -15.69
C LYS A 304 -30.57 42.13 -15.27
N SER A 305 -29.31 41.97 -14.88
CA SER A 305 -28.40 43.11 -14.79
C SER A 305 -27.09 42.73 -15.45
N GLY A 306 -26.84 43.27 -16.65
CA GLY A 306 -25.57 43.20 -17.37
C GLY A 306 -24.42 43.92 -16.64
N PHE A 307 -24.27 43.65 -15.35
CA PHE A 307 -23.28 44.21 -14.46
C PHE A 307 -22.90 43.11 -13.47
N LEU A 308 -21.63 42.70 -13.52
CA LEU A 308 -20.95 41.87 -12.52
C LEU A 308 -21.09 42.57 -11.17
N ARG A 309 -22.13 42.25 -10.40
CA ARG A 309 -22.51 43.05 -9.22
C ARG A 309 -21.90 42.59 -7.90
N ASP A 310 -20.88 41.75 -7.94
CA ASP A 310 -20.20 41.38 -6.71
C ASP A 310 -18.72 41.11 -6.94
N THR A 311 -17.91 42.16 -6.86
CA THR A 311 -16.44 42.06 -6.79
C THR A 311 -15.96 41.15 -5.66
N THR A 312 -16.83 40.86 -4.69
CA THR A 312 -16.62 39.93 -3.58
C THR A 312 -16.76 38.45 -3.98
N LEU A 313 -17.65 38.08 -4.91
CA LEU A 313 -17.77 36.71 -5.47
C LEU A 313 -16.67 36.40 -6.49
N ILE A 314 -16.17 37.43 -7.19
CA ILE A 314 -15.08 37.30 -8.18
C ILE A 314 -13.84 36.65 -7.55
N GLY A 315 -13.45 36.99 -6.31
CA GLY A 315 -12.28 36.37 -5.66
C GLY A 315 -12.41 34.87 -5.36
N TYR A 316 -13.60 34.42 -4.96
CA TYR A 316 -13.84 33.06 -4.45
C TYR A 316 -14.07 32.03 -5.56
N ASP A 317 -14.66 32.48 -6.68
CA ASP A 317 -15.10 31.63 -7.79
C ASP A 317 -14.20 31.70 -9.03
N ASN A 318 -13.26 32.66 -9.10
CA ASN A 318 -12.26 32.74 -10.17
C ASN A 318 -11.43 31.45 -10.31
N GLY A 319 -11.09 30.80 -9.19
CA GLY A 319 -10.34 29.55 -9.20
C GLY A 319 -11.10 28.41 -9.89
N LEU A 320 -12.42 28.31 -9.65
CA LEU A 320 -13.26 27.30 -10.27
C LEU A 320 -13.45 27.58 -11.76
N LEU A 321 -13.75 28.84 -12.11
CA LEU A 321 -13.95 29.24 -13.50
C LEU A 321 -12.68 29.02 -14.34
N ASN A 322 -11.50 29.34 -13.80
CA ASN A 322 -10.23 29.08 -14.46
C ASN A 322 -10.00 27.58 -14.69
N GLU A 323 -10.32 26.74 -13.72
CA GLU A 323 -10.16 25.29 -13.88
C GLU A 323 -11.17 24.70 -14.88
N ILE A 324 -12.41 25.23 -14.93
CA ILE A 324 -13.39 24.90 -15.96
C ILE A 324 -12.88 25.30 -17.35
N HIS A 325 -12.30 26.49 -17.48
CA HIS A 325 -11.73 26.95 -18.74
C HIS A 325 -10.61 26.03 -19.20
N LYS A 326 -9.62 25.73 -18.35
CA LYS A 326 -8.56 24.76 -18.66
C LYS A 326 -9.12 23.40 -19.06
N TYR A 327 -10.16 22.93 -18.39
CA TYR A 327 -10.80 21.67 -18.70
C TYR A 327 -11.35 21.66 -20.14
N PHE A 328 -12.08 22.70 -20.56
CA PHE A 328 -12.58 22.78 -21.94
C PHE A 328 -11.47 23.04 -22.97
N THR A 329 -10.46 23.84 -22.65
CA THR A 329 -9.30 24.10 -23.53
C THR A 329 -8.49 22.84 -23.80
N ASN A 330 -8.30 21.99 -22.77
CA ASN A 330 -7.49 20.78 -22.88
C ASN A 330 -8.25 19.59 -23.49
N ASN A 331 -9.57 19.71 -23.74
CA ASN A 331 -10.39 18.61 -24.23
C ASN A 331 -11.25 19.07 -25.42
N GLU A 332 -10.84 18.69 -26.62
CA GLU A 332 -11.61 18.94 -27.84
C GLU A 332 -12.65 17.85 -28.10
N ASN A 333 -13.72 18.19 -28.84
CA ASN A 333 -14.75 17.25 -29.31
C ASN A 333 -15.43 16.40 -28.21
N LEU A 334 -15.58 16.98 -27.01
CA LEU A 334 -16.26 16.35 -25.89
C LEU A 334 -17.68 15.88 -26.26
N LYS A 335 -17.99 14.63 -25.92
CA LYS A 335 -19.35 14.07 -25.91
C LYS A 335 -19.95 14.20 -24.52
N GLU A 336 -21.21 13.80 -24.33
CA GLU A 336 -21.75 13.67 -22.98
C GLU A 336 -20.94 12.66 -22.17
N HIS A 337 -20.57 13.04 -20.95
CA HIS A 337 -19.77 12.23 -20.04
C HIS A 337 -19.89 12.81 -18.63
N SER A 338 -19.17 12.24 -17.66
CA SER A 338 -19.16 12.72 -16.29
C SER A 338 -17.79 13.25 -15.90
N ILE A 339 -17.77 14.29 -15.07
CA ILE A 339 -16.56 14.84 -14.48
C ILE A 339 -16.61 14.71 -12.96
N LEU A 340 -15.45 14.58 -12.33
CA LEU A 340 -15.29 14.79 -10.90
C LEU A 340 -14.71 16.17 -10.65
N VAL A 341 -15.37 16.95 -9.79
CA VAL A 341 -14.89 18.25 -9.33
C VAL A 341 -14.47 18.11 -7.88
N ARG A 342 -13.20 18.38 -7.59
CA ARG A 342 -12.62 18.37 -6.24
C ARG A 342 -12.26 19.77 -5.82
N THR A 343 -12.49 20.10 -4.56
CA THR A 343 -12.21 21.41 -3.97
C THR A 343 -11.28 21.26 -2.78
N PHE A 344 -10.24 22.08 -2.74
CA PHE A 344 -9.27 22.12 -1.65
C PHE A 344 -9.22 23.54 -1.10
N SER A 345 -9.23 23.68 0.22
CA SER A 345 -9.12 24.95 0.92
C SER A 345 -7.81 25.02 1.69
N MET A 346 -7.04 26.09 1.49
CA MET A 346 -5.83 26.38 2.26
C MET A 346 -6.04 27.67 3.05
N PRO A 347 -6.07 27.62 4.39
CA PRO A 347 -6.11 28.84 5.20
C PRO A 347 -4.78 29.57 5.08
N ASN A 348 -4.82 30.83 4.67
CA ASN A 348 -3.67 31.72 4.71
C ASN A 348 -3.55 32.27 6.12
N MET A 349 -2.37 32.11 6.71
CA MET A 349 -2.09 32.59 8.07
C MET A 349 -1.39 33.93 8.03
N SER A 350 -1.79 34.85 8.90
CA SER A 350 -1.08 36.11 9.16
C SER A 350 -0.62 36.16 10.61
N TYR A 351 0.59 36.66 10.82
CA TYR A 351 1.11 36.93 12.15
C TYR A 351 0.54 38.25 12.67
N MET A 352 -0.12 38.21 13.83
CA MET A 352 -0.60 39.38 14.56
C MET A 352 0.00 39.37 15.96
N GLY A 353 1.05 40.17 16.18
CA GLY A 353 1.82 40.12 17.43
C GLY A 353 2.49 38.77 17.64
N ASN A 354 2.33 38.17 18.83
CA ASN A 354 2.82 36.82 19.15
C ASN A 354 1.82 35.70 18.79
N GLY A 355 0.72 36.02 18.09
CA GLY A 355 -0.32 35.06 17.69
C GLY A 355 -0.36 34.85 16.19
N VAL A 356 -0.91 33.70 15.78
CA VAL A 356 -1.21 33.40 14.38
C VAL A 356 -2.72 33.41 14.18
N ALA A 357 -3.21 34.19 13.22
CA ALA A 357 -4.62 34.26 12.86
C ALA A 357 -4.83 33.91 11.39
N ILE A 358 -5.97 33.30 11.07
CA ILE A 358 -6.37 33.03 9.68
C ILE A 358 -6.77 34.38 9.04
N SER A 359 -6.04 34.80 8.00
CA SER A 359 -6.30 36.05 7.29
C SER A 359 -7.28 35.89 6.13
N SER A 360 -7.24 34.74 5.47
CA SER A 360 -8.10 34.40 4.33
C SER A 360 -8.05 32.89 4.05
N VAL A 361 -8.90 32.39 3.17
CA VAL A 361 -8.86 31.00 2.70
C VAL A 361 -8.75 30.99 1.19
N THR A 362 -7.72 30.35 0.66
CA THR A 362 -7.55 30.14 -0.79
C THR A 362 -8.21 28.83 -1.19
N TYR A 363 -9.04 28.87 -2.23
CA TYR A 363 -9.67 27.67 -2.79
C TYR A 363 -9.00 27.29 -4.11
N THR A 364 -8.65 26.01 -4.23
CA THR A 364 -8.16 25.41 -5.47
C THR A 364 -9.06 24.27 -5.91
N TYR A 365 -9.14 24.05 -7.21
CA TYR A 365 -10.05 23.09 -7.82
C TYR A 365 -9.27 22.13 -8.71
N LYS A 366 -9.75 20.89 -8.82
CA LYS A 366 -9.29 19.93 -9.83
C LYS A 366 -10.51 19.34 -10.52
N ILE A 367 -10.48 19.32 -11.85
CA ILE A 367 -11.53 18.74 -12.69
C ILE A 367 -10.92 17.69 -13.60
N PHE A 368 -11.51 16.50 -13.65
CA PHE A 368 -11.13 15.47 -14.62
C PHE A 368 -12.34 14.59 -14.98
N SER A 369 -12.31 14.04 -16.19
CA SER A 369 -13.31 13.10 -16.69
C SER A 369 -13.26 11.78 -15.91
N VAL A 370 -14.44 11.18 -15.68
CA VAL A 370 -14.60 9.91 -14.98
C VAL A 370 -15.62 9.03 -15.70
N ASN A 371 -15.38 7.72 -15.71
CA ASN A 371 -16.28 6.72 -16.28
C ASN A 371 -17.27 6.19 -15.22
N GLU A 372 -18.20 5.33 -15.65
CA GLU A 372 -19.25 4.77 -14.78
C GLU A 372 -18.67 3.91 -13.65
N ILE A 373 -17.59 3.17 -13.93
CA ILE A 373 -16.90 2.30 -12.97
C ILE A 373 -16.34 3.14 -11.82
N PHE A 374 -15.66 4.23 -12.14
CA PHE A 374 -15.12 5.17 -11.15
C PHE A 374 -16.24 5.72 -10.24
N ILE A 375 -17.36 6.14 -10.85
CA ILE A 375 -18.50 6.71 -10.13
C ILE A 375 -19.13 5.66 -9.21
N LYS A 376 -19.29 4.43 -9.69
CA LYS A 376 -19.79 3.29 -8.91
C LYS A 376 -18.90 3.04 -7.70
N CYS A 377 -17.58 2.89 -7.89
CA CYS A 377 -16.61 2.71 -6.80
C CYS A 377 -16.67 3.84 -5.76
N LEU A 378 -16.76 5.09 -6.22
CA LEU A 378 -16.85 6.25 -5.34
C LEU A 378 -18.14 6.26 -4.51
N ASN A 379 -19.28 5.95 -5.13
CA ASN A 379 -20.57 5.90 -4.46
C ASN A 379 -20.66 4.74 -3.47
N THR A 380 -20.13 3.57 -3.82
CA THR A 380 -20.06 2.39 -2.93
C THR A 380 -19.22 2.70 -1.69
N LEU A 381 -18.05 3.34 -1.85
CA LEU A 381 -17.26 3.78 -0.70
C LEU A 381 -18.08 4.68 0.23
N LYS A 382 -18.75 5.70 -0.32
CA LYS A 382 -19.56 6.64 0.47
C LYS A 382 -20.68 5.92 1.22
N ALA A 383 -21.36 4.97 0.57
CA ALA A 383 -22.42 4.18 1.18
C ALA A 383 -21.89 3.28 2.30
N ASN A 384 -20.82 2.51 2.05
CA ASN A 384 -20.23 1.61 3.04
C ASN A 384 -19.64 2.36 4.24
N ASN A 385 -18.97 3.50 4.01
CA ASN A 385 -18.45 4.35 5.08
C ASN A 385 -19.55 4.99 5.94
N LEU A 386 -20.71 5.29 5.34
CA LEU A 386 -21.87 5.79 6.09
C LEU A 386 -22.51 4.69 6.94
N LEU A 387 -22.69 3.49 6.36
CA LEU A 387 -23.31 2.35 7.05
C LEU A 387 -22.44 1.77 8.15
N LYS A 388 -21.12 1.72 7.95
CA LYS A 388 -20.12 1.15 8.87
C LYS A 388 -20.41 -0.30 9.28
N GLN A 389 -21.17 -1.01 8.45
CA GLN A 389 -21.51 -2.41 8.67
C GLN A 389 -20.39 -3.31 8.17
N PRO A 390 -20.27 -4.53 8.71
CA PRO A 390 -19.37 -5.52 8.16
C PRO A 390 -19.70 -5.83 6.70
N LEU A 391 -18.67 -5.96 5.88
CA LEU A 391 -18.82 -6.26 4.46
C LEU A 391 -19.15 -7.74 4.27
N ALA A 392 -19.89 -8.06 3.20
CA ALA A 392 -20.24 -9.45 2.86
C ALA A 392 -18.99 -10.35 2.65
N CYS A 393 -17.85 -9.77 2.29
CA CYS A 393 -16.57 -10.46 2.13
C CYS A 393 -15.69 -10.48 3.40
N GLN A 394 -16.19 -10.05 4.58
CA GLN A 394 -15.39 -9.92 5.82
C GLN A 394 -14.58 -11.19 6.18
N ASP A 395 -15.12 -12.38 5.89
CA ASP A 395 -14.46 -13.65 6.21
C ASP A 395 -13.22 -13.93 5.34
N SER A 396 -13.07 -13.21 4.23
CA SER A 396 -11.91 -13.24 3.34
C SER A 396 -10.96 -12.06 3.55
N ILE A 397 -11.17 -11.27 4.61
CA ILE A 397 -10.32 -10.14 4.97
C ILE A 397 -9.35 -10.59 6.07
N HIS A 398 -8.05 -10.43 5.81
CA HIS A 398 -6.96 -10.83 6.69
C HIS A 398 -6.08 -9.61 7.01
N HIS A 399 -6.08 -9.22 8.28
CA HIS A 399 -5.19 -8.22 8.84
C HIS A 399 -4.03 -8.92 9.54
N ILE A 400 -2.81 -8.71 9.06
CA ILE A 400 -1.59 -9.28 9.62
C ILE A 400 -0.81 -8.13 10.27
N GLU A 401 -0.55 -8.28 11.56
CA GLU A 401 0.12 -7.27 12.39
C GLU A 401 1.36 -7.88 13.03
N SER A 402 2.46 -7.16 12.93
CA SER A 402 3.65 -7.41 13.74
C SER A 402 3.34 -7.18 15.21
N ASP A 403 3.85 -8.06 16.07
CA ASP A 403 3.75 -7.94 17.51
C ASP A 403 5.12 -8.20 18.14
N ASP A 404 5.34 -7.84 19.40
CA ASP A 404 6.58 -8.17 20.12
C ASP A 404 6.42 -9.38 21.05
N ASP A 405 5.19 -9.74 21.38
CA ASP A 405 4.86 -10.85 22.27
C ASP A 405 3.91 -11.87 21.62
N SER A 406 3.50 -12.90 22.36
CA SER A 406 2.53 -13.90 21.91
C SER A 406 1.13 -13.69 22.44
N ASN A 407 0.89 -12.66 23.24
CA ASN A 407 -0.38 -12.44 23.88
C ASN A 407 -1.31 -11.64 22.96
N PRO A 408 -2.35 -12.28 22.41
CA PRO A 408 -3.25 -11.62 21.47
C PRO A 408 -4.06 -10.49 22.10
N ASP A 409 -4.19 -10.46 23.43
CA ASP A 409 -5.15 -9.61 24.14
C ASP A 409 -4.52 -8.31 24.70
N ASN A 410 -3.19 -8.17 24.70
CA ASN A 410 -2.46 -7.00 25.18
C ASN A 410 -1.60 -6.39 24.05
N ASN A 411 -2.23 -5.72 23.10
CA ASN A 411 -1.51 -4.89 22.13
C ASN A 411 -0.91 -3.62 22.79
N GLN A 412 -0.15 -3.77 23.90
CA GLN A 412 0.35 -2.72 24.80
C GLN A 412 1.81 -2.35 24.55
N TRP A 413 2.40 -2.75 23.42
CA TRP A 413 3.68 -2.15 23.04
C TRP A 413 3.51 -0.73 22.53
N GLN A 414 4.25 0.18 23.17
CA GLN A 414 4.12 1.63 23.02
C GLN A 414 4.99 2.21 21.90
N ASP A 415 5.98 1.47 21.39
CA ASP A 415 6.87 1.98 20.34
C ASP A 415 6.47 1.43 18.96
N GLU A 416 5.81 2.32 18.18
CA GLU A 416 5.50 2.28 16.72
C GLU A 416 4.06 1.92 16.25
N LEU A 417 3.06 2.47 16.93
CA LEU A 417 2.15 3.54 16.48
C LEU A 417 1.44 3.58 15.10
N ILE A 418 1.67 2.79 14.04
CA ILE A 418 0.84 2.92 12.79
C ILE A 418 -0.35 1.98 12.73
N GLN A 419 -0.13 0.69 12.91
CA GLN A 419 -1.18 -0.31 12.71
C GLN A 419 -2.32 -0.22 13.74
N ASN A 420 -2.06 0.50 14.84
CA ASN A 420 -3.04 0.80 15.88
C ASN A 420 -3.81 2.11 15.61
N LEU A 421 -3.51 2.82 14.52
CA LEU A 421 -4.22 4.05 14.15
C LEU A 421 -5.51 3.72 13.41
N GLY A 422 -6.58 4.41 13.78
CA GLY A 422 -7.88 4.22 13.15
C GLY A 422 -8.56 2.91 13.57
N THR A 423 -9.44 2.40 12.72
CA THR A 423 -10.16 1.15 12.97
C THR A 423 -10.23 0.39 11.66
N ASP A 424 -9.77 -0.85 11.66
CA ASP A 424 -9.84 -1.70 10.49
C ASP A 424 -11.29 -1.99 10.09
N ILE A 425 -11.49 -2.29 8.81
CA ILE A 425 -12.74 -2.93 8.37
C ILE A 425 -12.87 -4.30 9.02
N ASP A 426 -14.10 -4.80 9.19
CA ASP A 426 -14.31 -6.08 9.87
C ASP A 426 -13.63 -7.23 9.10
N GLY A 427 -12.84 -8.03 9.81
CA GLY A 427 -12.00 -9.07 9.22
C GLY A 427 -11.25 -9.87 10.28
N LYS A 428 -10.55 -10.91 9.85
CA LYS A 428 -9.74 -11.79 10.70
C LYS A 428 -8.39 -11.15 10.97
N HIS A 429 -7.95 -11.13 12.22
CA HIS A 429 -6.70 -10.53 12.66
C HIS A 429 -5.70 -11.61 13.07
N TYR A 430 -4.45 -11.44 12.67
CA TYR A 430 -3.36 -12.38 12.92
C TYR A 430 -2.13 -11.61 13.39
N TYR A 431 -1.54 -12.10 14.47
CA TYR A 431 -0.35 -11.52 15.06
C TYR A 431 0.87 -12.36 14.74
N ILE A 432 1.96 -11.72 14.36
CA ILE A 432 3.26 -12.36 14.23
C ILE A 432 4.27 -11.71 15.16
N ASN A 433 4.74 -12.51 16.10
CA ASN A 433 5.75 -12.08 17.04
C ASN A 433 7.08 -11.86 16.30
N LEU A 434 7.59 -10.64 16.34
CA LEU A 434 8.90 -10.20 15.85
C LEU A 434 9.96 -10.22 16.95
N GLY A 435 9.54 -10.22 18.21
CA GLY A 435 10.37 -10.03 19.39
C GLY A 435 10.62 -8.55 19.64
N ALA A 436 11.40 -8.21 20.67
CA ALA A 436 11.70 -6.83 20.97
C ALA A 436 12.62 -6.20 19.89
N PHE A 437 12.02 -5.54 18.90
CA PHE A 437 12.72 -5.01 17.73
C PHE A 437 12.15 -3.65 17.31
N SER A 438 13.01 -2.63 17.17
CA SER A 438 12.65 -1.32 16.59
C SER A 438 12.50 -1.45 15.07
N GLY A 439 11.36 -1.05 14.50
CA GLY A 439 11.05 -1.26 13.08
C GLY A 439 10.05 -2.39 12.81
N SER A 440 9.16 -2.68 13.76
CA SER A 440 8.06 -3.62 13.59
C SER A 440 7.11 -3.24 12.44
N HIS A 441 7.07 -1.94 12.11
CA HIS A 441 6.31 -1.43 10.98
C HIS A 441 6.83 -1.96 9.63
N PHE A 442 8.13 -2.21 9.47
CA PHE A 442 8.68 -2.63 8.18
C PHE A 442 8.17 -4.03 7.79
N ILE A 443 7.96 -4.23 6.49
CA ILE A 443 7.47 -5.51 5.97
C ILE A 443 8.52 -6.63 6.01
N LEU A 444 9.81 -6.29 5.90
CA LEU A 444 10.87 -7.30 5.80
C LEU A 444 11.02 -8.17 7.06
N PRO A 445 11.01 -7.62 8.30
CA PRO A 445 10.92 -8.42 9.52
C PRO A 445 9.71 -9.37 9.57
N THR A 446 8.56 -8.91 9.07
CA THR A 446 7.33 -9.71 8.96
C THR A 446 7.54 -10.91 8.03
N ILE A 447 8.12 -10.67 6.84
CA ILE A 447 8.43 -11.70 5.86
C ILE A 447 9.41 -12.74 6.42
N HIS A 448 10.49 -12.30 7.07
CA HIS A 448 11.46 -13.22 7.68
C HIS A 448 10.82 -14.07 8.78
N SER A 449 9.97 -13.47 9.61
CA SER A 449 9.27 -14.21 10.67
C SER A 449 8.27 -15.20 10.11
N LEU A 450 7.51 -14.85 9.06
CA LEU A 450 6.59 -15.77 8.36
C LEU A 450 7.35 -16.93 7.72
N GLN A 451 8.51 -16.67 7.10
CA GLN A 451 9.38 -17.71 6.53
C GLN A 451 9.85 -18.70 7.60
N LYS A 452 10.33 -18.20 8.75
CA LYS A 452 10.74 -19.05 9.88
C LYS A 452 9.56 -19.87 10.43
N ALA A 453 8.41 -19.23 10.64
CA ALA A 453 7.21 -19.89 11.11
C ALA A 453 6.80 -21.03 10.17
N LEU A 454 6.75 -20.77 8.86
CA LEU A 454 6.41 -21.77 7.84
C LEU A 454 7.42 -22.93 7.82
N MET A 455 8.71 -22.66 7.97
CA MET A 455 9.74 -23.71 8.06
C MET A 455 9.51 -24.64 9.25
N HIS A 456 9.19 -24.09 10.42
CA HIS A 456 8.89 -24.89 11.61
C HIS A 456 7.56 -25.66 11.47
N MET A 457 6.57 -25.09 10.80
CA MET A 457 5.31 -25.79 10.52
C MET A 457 5.51 -26.97 9.55
N ASN A 458 6.25 -26.76 8.46
CA ASN A 458 6.51 -27.79 7.46
C ASN A 458 7.36 -28.95 8.00
N SER A 459 8.17 -28.70 9.04
CA SER A 459 8.93 -29.75 9.73
C SER A 459 8.13 -30.47 10.83
N GLY A 460 6.85 -30.14 11.01
CA GLY A 460 6.01 -30.71 12.07
C GLY A 460 6.42 -30.28 13.49
N ASN A 461 7.26 -29.25 13.58
CA ASN A 461 7.78 -28.72 14.83
C ASN A 461 6.84 -27.70 15.47
N VAL A 462 5.90 -27.11 14.74
CA VAL A 462 4.93 -26.12 15.22
C VAL A 462 3.62 -26.34 14.45
N ASP A 463 2.47 -26.30 15.12
CA ASP A 463 1.18 -26.59 14.47
C ASP A 463 0.49 -25.35 13.88
N ASN A 464 0.71 -24.17 14.48
CA ASN A 464 0.07 -22.92 14.06
C ASN A 464 0.85 -21.68 14.52
N LEU A 465 0.47 -20.51 14.01
CA LEU A 465 1.20 -19.26 14.23
C LEU A 465 1.20 -18.82 15.71
N LEU A 466 0.14 -19.14 16.48
CA LEU A 466 0.11 -18.81 17.90
C LEU A 466 1.13 -19.65 18.69
N GLU A 467 1.28 -20.94 18.38
CA GLU A 467 2.33 -21.77 18.98
C GLU A 467 3.72 -21.24 18.61
N TYR A 468 3.94 -20.82 17.36
CA TYR A 468 5.19 -20.18 16.94
C TYR A 468 5.50 -18.94 17.81
N ASN A 469 4.52 -18.04 17.98
CA ASN A 469 4.70 -16.84 18.79
C ASN A 469 5.02 -17.18 20.25
N LYS A 470 4.31 -18.14 20.86
CA LYS A 470 4.55 -18.58 22.24
C LYS A 470 5.95 -19.15 22.44
N ILE A 471 6.47 -19.92 21.48
CA ILE A 471 7.84 -20.43 21.54
C ILE A 471 8.85 -19.28 21.42
N LYS A 472 8.56 -18.30 20.56
CA LYS A 472 9.43 -17.14 20.37
C LYS A 472 9.59 -16.30 21.65
N ASP A 473 8.52 -16.17 22.45
CA ASP A 473 8.57 -15.51 23.76
C ASP A 473 9.54 -16.15 24.76
N LEU A 474 9.80 -17.46 24.62
CA LEU A 474 10.74 -18.16 25.48
C LEU A 474 12.19 -17.70 25.27
N LYS A 475 12.48 -17.01 24.15
CA LYS A 475 13.83 -16.55 23.75
C LYS A 475 14.87 -17.67 23.75
N ASP A 476 14.42 -18.90 23.45
CA ASP A 476 15.24 -20.11 23.40
C ASP A 476 14.97 -20.84 22.08
N GLU A 477 15.90 -20.71 21.12
CA GLU A 477 15.74 -21.33 19.80
C GLU A 477 15.63 -22.86 19.85
N SER A 478 16.22 -23.49 20.87
CA SER A 478 16.15 -24.96 21.03
C SER A 478 14.72 -25.44 21.28
N MET A 479 13.85 -24.57 21.78
CA MET A 479 12.44 -24.85 22.02
C MET A 479 11.64 -24.90 20.73
N PHE A 480 12.16 -24.51 19.57
CA PHE A 480 11.48 -24.78 18.30
C PHE A 480 11.52 -26.26 17.91
N LEU A 481 12.43 -27.06 18.46
CA LEU A 481 12.40 -28.52 18.28
C LEU A 481 11.35 -29.14 19.19
N ARG A 482 10.31 -29.75 18.59
CA ARG A 482 9.20 -30.37 19.33
C ARG A 482 9.67 -31.41 20.35
N MET A 483 10.71 -32.19 20.01
CA MET A 483 11.32 -33.17 20.92
C MET A 483 11.84 -32.55 22.22
N ASN A 484 12.43 -31.35 22.15
CA ASN A 484 12.95 -30.66 23.34
C ASN A 484 11.83 -30.19 24.25
N ARG A 485 10.71 -29.72 23.68
CA ARG A 485 9.52 -29.33 24.44
C ARG A 485 8.91 -30.52 25.17
N ASN A 486 8.72 -31.64 24.46
CA ASN A 486 8.19 -32.87 25.05
C ASN A 486 9.05 -33.37 26.23
N ARG A 487 10.38 -33.35 26.09
CA ARG A 487 11.31 -33.72 27.17
C ARG A 487 11.18 -32.80 28.39
N LYS A 488 11.00 -31.49 28.16
CA LYS A 488 10.84 -30.51 29.24
C LYS A 488 9.52 -30.72 29.98
N ASP A 489 8.43 -30.98 29.26
CA ASP A 489 7.12 -31.26 29.83
C ASP A 489 7.11 -32.56 30.65
N GLU A 490 7.82 -33.59 30.18
CA GLU A 490 8.06 -34.83 30.94
C GLU A 490 8.82 -34.57 32.24
N GLN A 491 9.90 -33.77 32.20
CA GLN A 491 10.67 -33.40 33.39
C GLN A 491 9.83 -32.61 34.40
N ILE A 492 9.03 -31.65 33.93
CA ILE A 492 8.12 -30.87 34.79
C ILE A 492 7.07 -31.78 35.43
N SER A 493 6.48 -32.68 34.65
CA SER A 493 5.47 -33.63 35.15
C SER A 493 6.06 -34.57 36.21
N GLN A 494 7.28 -35.06 36.01
CA GLN A 494 8.01 -35.86 37.00
C GLN A 494 8.30 -35.08 38.28
N MET A 495 8.74 -33.82 38.17
CA MET A 495 8.96 -32.96 39.34
C MET A 495 7.66 -32.70 40.12
N GLN A 496 6.56 -32.40 39.43
CA GLN A 496 5.25 -32.18 40.07
C GLN A 496 4.74 -33.44 40.79
N ALA A 497 4.89 -34.61 40.17
CA ALA A 497 4.55 -35.89 40.80
C ALA A 497 5.38 -36.16 42.07
N ASN A 498 6.69 -35.86 42.03
CA ASN A 498 7.57 -36.00 43.19
C ASN A 498 7.24 -35.03 44.33
N VAL A 499 6.84 -33.79 44.01
CA VAL A 499 6.36 -32.82 45.01
C VAL A 499 5.03 -33.26 45.63
N PHE A 500 4.09 -33.76 44.82
CA PHE A 500 2.82 -34.27 45.32
C PHE A 500 3.00 -35.47 46.26
N ASN A 501 3.86 -36.43 45.89
CA ASN A 501 4.16 -37.60 46.72
C ASN A 501 4.88 -37.23 48.03
N SER A 502 5.79 -36.26 48.01
CA SER A 502 6.47 -35.79 49.23
C SER A 502 5.52 -35.03 50.17
N LEU A 503 4.55 -34.26 49.64
CA LEU A 503 3.50 -33.62 50.44
C LEU A 503 2.49 -34.61 51.04
N GLN A 504 2.23 -35.75 50.40
CA GLN A 504 1.41 -36.81 50.99
C GLN A 504 2.12 -37.54 52.14
N ASN A 505 3.43 -37.74 52.03
CA ASN A 505 4.23 -38.39 53.07
C ASN A 505 4.45 -37.52 54.33
N LEU A 506 4.22 -36.20 54.25
CA LEU A 506 4.29 -35.26 55.38
C LEU A 506 2.97 -35.11 56.16
N ARG A 507 1.89 -35.78 55.74
CA ARG A 507 0.56 -35.75 56.39
C ARG A 507 0.29 -36.95 57.31
N TYR A 508 1.29 -37.77 57.61
CA TYR A 508 1.21 -38.89 58.55
C TYR A 508 2.05 -38.64 59.80
#